data_AF-A0A535SJS9-F1
#
_entry.id   AF-A0A535SJS9-F1
#
_cell.length_a   1.000
_cell.length_b   1.000
_cell.length_c   1.000
_cell.angle_alpha   90.00
_cell.angle_beta   90.00
_cell.angle_gamma   90.00
#
_symmetry.space_group_name_H-M   'P 1'
#
loop_
_entity.id
_entity.type
_entity.pdbx_description
1 polymer ?
#
loop_
_entity_poly.entity_id
_entity_poly.type
_entity_poly.pdbx_seq_one_letter_code
_entity_poly.pdbx_strand_id
1 'polypeptide(L)'
;MNSQLTPGLNDIFAYIDEHAEMFLQRLIEYLRRPSISAYGEGIGEVADYIAGVMRQMGLAVRVMPTDGWPMVFGEYHARPAAPTVLLYGHYDVQPPDPLEEWVSPP
;
A
#
# COMPACT_ATOMS: atom_id res chain seq x y z
N MET A 1 -24.33 -20.33 17.11
CA MET A 1 -22.89 -20.08 16.85
C MET A 1 -22.76 -19.94 15.35
N ASN A 2 -22.71 -18.72 14.82
CA ASN A 2 -22.59 -18.51 13.38
C ASN A 2 -21.15 -18.80 12.97
N SER A 3 -20.93 -20.00 12.42
CA SER A 3 -19.72 -20.33 11.67
C SER A 3 -19.67 -19.39 10.46
N GLN A 4 -18.91 -18.30 10.56
CA GLN A 4 -18.55 -17.53 9.37
C GLN A 4 -17.80 -18.46 8.42
N LEU A 5 -18.39 -18.71 7.25
CA LEU A 5 -17.74 -19.46 6.18
C LEU A 5 -16.45 -18.74 5.82
N THR A 6 -15.31 -19.43 5.95
CA THR A 6 -14.04 -18.89 5.46
C THR A 6 -14.06 -19.00 3.93
N PRO A 7 -13.86 -17.91 3.18
CA PRO A 7 -13.84 -17.96 1.72
C PRO A 7 -12.78 -18.96 1.22
N GLY A 8 -13.13 -19.76 0.21
CA GLY A 8 -12.15 -20.55 -0.51
C GLY A 8 -11.27 -19.65 -1.40
N LEU A 9 -10.14 -20.19 -1.89
CA LEU A 9 -9.26 -19.44 -2.80
C LEU A 9 -9.99 -18.99 -4.08
N ASN A 10 -10.92 -19.80 -4.59
CA ASN A 10 -11.72 -19.44 -5.77
C ASN A 10 -12.63 -18.23 -5.50
N ASP A 11 -13.22 -18.14 -4.31
CA ASP A 11 -14.05 -16.99 -3.92
C ASP A 11 -13.20 -15.72 -3.84
N ILE A 12 -11.97 -15.84 -3.33
CA ILE A 12 -11.00 -14.73 -3.26
C ILE A 12 -10.58 -14.28 -4.66
N PHE A 13 -10.25 -15.22 -5.56
CA PHE A 13 -9.88 -14.89 -6.93
C PHE A 13 -11.03 -14.25 -7.71
N ALA A 14 -12.25 -14.77 -7.56
CA ALA A 14 -13.44 -14.16 -8.15
C ALA A 14 -13.66 -12.74 -7.65
N TYR A 15 -13.48 -12.48 -6.35
CA TYR A 15 -13.56 -11.14 -5.78
C TYR A 15 -12.48 -10.22 -6.38
N ILE A 16 -11.25 -10.71 -6.55
CA ILE A 16 -10.16 -9.94 -7.16
C ILE A 16 -10.51 -9.53 -8.59
N ASP A 17 -11.00 -10.48 -9.39
CA ASP A 17 -11.38 -10.24 -10.78
C ASP A 17 -12.56 -9.25 -10.89
N GLU A 18 -13.59 -9.41 -10.05
CA GLU A 18 -14.76 -8.53 -10.03
C GLU A 18 -14.41 -7.08 -9.65
N HIS A 19 -13.37 -6.88 -8.82
CA HIS A 19 -12.97 -5.57 -8.30
C HIS A 19 -11.70 -5.02 -8.95
N ALA A 20 -11.24 -5.60 -10.06
CA ALA A 20 -9.99 -5.22 -10.74
C ALA A 20 -9.90 -3.72 -11.03
N GLU A 21 -10.98 -3.11 -11.55
CA GLU A 21 -11.01 -1.68 -11.86
C GLU A 21 -10.82 -0.81 -10.60
N MET A 22 -11.46 -1.18 -9.49
CA MET A 22 -11.29 -0.47 -8.21
C MET A 22 -9.83 -0.53 -7.74
N PHE A 23 -9.17 -1.68 -7.86
CA PHE A 23 -7.77 -1.82 -7.48
C PHE A 23 -6.83 -1.05 -8.41
N LEU A 24 -7.12 -1.05 -9.72
CA LEU A 24 -6.38 -0.28 -10.70
C LEU A 24 -6.49 1.22 -10.42
N GLN A 25 -7.70 1.72 -10.14
CA GLN A 25 -7.89 3.13 -9.78
C GLN A 25 -7.13 3.50 -8.50
N ARG A 26 -7.15 2.63 -7.48
CA ARG A 26 -6.34 2.86 -6.26
C ARG A 26 -4.83 2.89 -6.54
N LEU A 27 -4.34 2.07 -7.48
CA LEU A 27 -2.95 2.10 -7.91
C LEU A 27 -2.64 3.39 -8.67
N ILE A 28 -3.48 3.81 -9.62
CA ILE A 28 -3.29 5.05 -10.37
C ILE A 28 -3.30 6.26 -9.44
N GLU A 29 -4.22 6.31 -8.48
CA GLU A 29 -4.22 7.34 -7.45
C GLU A 29 -2.89 7.35 -6.67
N TYR A 30 -2.41 6.18 -6.26
CA TYR A 30 -1.14 6.08 -5.56
C TYR A 30 0.03 6.60 -6.42
N LEU A 31 0.11 6.19 -7.69
CA LEU A 31 1.19 6.58 -8.62
C LEU A 31 1.23 8.08 -8.93
N ARG A 32 0.10 8.80 -8.83
CA ARG A 32 0.05 10.26 -9.02
C ARG A 32 0.78 11.06 -7.93
N ARG A 33 1.24 10.41 -6.85
CA ARG A 33 1.90 11.06 -5.72
C ARG A 33 3.41 10.84 -5.84
N PRO A 34 4.21 11.90 -6.05
CA PRO A 34 5.65 11.75 -6.27
C PRO A 34 6.35 11.46 -4.94
N SER A 35 6.70 10.21 -4.66
CA SER A 35 7.46 9.81 -3.46
C SER A 35 8.97 9.72 -3.74
N ILE A 36 9.59 10.82 -4.17
CA ILE A 36 10.98 10.81 -4.66
C ILE A 36 11.97 10.91 -3.51
N SER A 37 12.68 9.82 -3.19
CA SER A 37 13.60 9.76 -2.03
C SER A 37 14.91 10.50 -2.20
N ALA A 38 15.35 10.76 -3.43
CA ALA A 38 16.57 11.51 -3.70
C ALA A 38 16.53 12.94 -3.11
N TYR A 39 15.33 13.55 -3.09
CA TYR A 39 15.13 14.93 -2.63
C TYR A 39 14.07 15.07 -1.53
N GLY A 40 13.35 13.99 -1.19
CA GLY A 40 12.30 13.99 -0.18
C GLY A 40 10.95 14.52 -0.65
N GLU A 41 10.74 14.58 -1.97
CA GLU A 41 9.47 15.04 -2.53
C GLU A 41 8.36 14.04 -2.19
N GLY A 42 7.21 14.55 -1.72
CA GLY A 42 5.97 13.81 -1.44
C GLY A 42 6.06 12.60 -0.51
N ILE A 43 7.23 12.29 0.06
CA ILE A 43 7.42 11.10 0.90
C ILE A 43 6.51 11.09 2.13
N GLY A 44 6.40 12.21 2.84
CA GLY A 44 5.51 12.31 4.01
C GLY A 44 4.04 12.14 3.62
N GLU A 45 3.62 12.77 2.52
CA GLU A 45 2.25 12.66 2.01
C GLU A 45 1.92 11.23 1.60
N VAL A 46 2.84 10.55 0.92
CA VAL A 46 2.66 9.15 0.52
C VAL A 46 2.66 8.21 1.72
N ALA A 47 3.51 8.44 2.72
CA ALA A 47 3.48 7.68 3.96
C ALA A 47 2.11 7.80 4.66
N ASP A 48 1.55 9.01 4.73
CA ASP A 48 0.22 9.25 5.30
C ASP A 48 -0.90 8.63 4.47
N TYR A 49 -0.80 8.69 3.13
CA TYR A 49 -1.74 8.04 2.21
C TYR A 49 -1.76 6.51 2.42
N ILE A 50 -0.60 5.86 2.43
CA ILE A 50 -0.48 4.42 2.67
C ILE A 50 -1.03 4.07 4.04
N ALA A 51 -0.71 4.87 5.06
CA ALA A 51 -1.25 4.67 6.40
C ALA A 51 -2.78 4.76 6.43
N GLY A 52 -3.37 5.70 5.68
CA GLY A 52 -4.81 5.81 5.48
C GLY A 52 -5.43 4.56 4.83
N VAL A 53 -4.83 4.06 3.75
CA VAL A 53 -5.28 2.83 3.07
C VAL A 53 -5.22 1.63 4.02
N MET A 54 -4.12 1.44 4.75
CA MET A 54 -3.98 0.34 5.71
C MET A 54 -5.01 0.42 6.84
N ARG A 55 -5.33 1.62 7.35
CA ARG A 55 -6.41 1.82 8.35
C ARG A 55 -7.77 1.44 7.80
N GLN A 56 -8.08 1.81 6.55
CA GLN A 56 -9.34 1.41 5.89
C GLN A 56 -9.47 -0.11 5.74
N MET A 57 -8.34 -0.82 5.62
CA MET A 57 -8.29 -2.29 5.59
C MET A 57 -8.38 -2.93 7.00
N GLY A 58 -8.49 -2.13 8.06
CA GLY A 58 -8.66 -2.62 9.44
C GLY A 58 -7.36 -2.92 10.18
N LEU A 59 -6.20 -2.47 9.68
CA LEU A 59 -4.92 -2.62 10.37
C LEU A 59 -4.78 -1.57 11.48
N ALA A 60 -4.05 -1.90 12.53
CA ALA A 60 -3.50 -0.93 13.47
C ALA A 60 -2.21 -0.34 12.86
N VAL A 61 -2.17 0.97 12.61
CA VAL A 61 -1.14 1.59 11.75
C VAL A 61 -0.43 2.76 12.44
N ARG A 62 0.89 2.83 12.26
CA ARG A 62 1.79 3.86 12.76
C ARG A 62 2.73 4.34 11.64
N VAL A 63 2.84 5.66 11.46
CA VAL A 63 3.90 6.29 10.67
C VAL A 63 5.05 6.57 11.64
N MET A 64 6.18 5.91 11.43
CA MET A 64 7.32 5.92 12.35
C MET A 64 8.44 6.79 11.77
N PRO A 65 8.90 7.85 12.48
CA PRO A 65 10.06 8.62 12.04
C PRO A 65 11.33 7.75 12.08
N THR A 66 12.26 8.04 11.17
CA THR A 66 13.58 7.41 11.12
C THR A 66 14.65 8.50 10.92
N ASP A 67 15.92 8.12 10.89
CA ASP A 67 17.00 9.05 10.52
C ASP A 67 16.93 9.49 9.05
N GLY A 68 16.20 8.73 8.21
CA GLY A 68 15.86 9.08 6.84
C GLY A 68 14.36 9.32 6.68
N TRP A 69 13.76 8.65 5.70
CA TRP A 69 12.33 8.77 5.41
C TRP A 69 11.47 7.91 6.36
N PRO A 70 10.23 8.33 6.68
CA PRO A 70 9.39 7.61 7.62
C PRO A 70 9.06 6.18 7.14
N MET A 71 8.85 5.25 8.07
CA MET A 71 8.31 3.92 7.76
C MET A 71 6.84 3.85 8.09
N VAL A 72 6.04 3.19 7.25
CA VAL A 72 4.64 2.89 7.59
C VAL A 72 4.58 1.45 8.09
N PHE A 73 4.24 1.29 9.36
CA PHE A 73 4.05 -0.01 9.99
C PHE A 73 2.57 -0.25 10.26
N GLY A 74 2.06 -1.40 9.82
CA GLY A 74 0.72 -1.83 10.18
C GLY A 74 0.67 -3.31 10.51
N GLU A 75 -0.18 -3.63 11.47
CA GLU A 75 -0.35 -4.99 11.97
C GLU A 75 -1.83 -5.37 12.02
N TYR A 76 -2.11 -6.65 11.75
CA TYR A 76 -3.44 -7.24 11.86
C TYR A 76 -3.36 -8.59 12.56
N HIS A 77 -3.93 -8.67 13.76
CA HIS A 77 -3.92 -9.87 14.59
C HIS A 77 -5.25 -10.58 14.49
N ALA A 78 -5.43 -11.39 13.45
CA ALA A 78 -6.69 -12.09 13.20
C ALA A 78 -6.98 -13.19 14.23
N ARG A 79 -5.96 -13.98 14.60
CA ARG A 79 -6.06 -15.14 15.49
C ARG A 79 -4.75 -15.33 16.29
N PRO A 80 -4.79 -15.49 17.62
CA PRO A 80 -3.58 -15.66 18.44
C PRO A 80 -2.67 -16.84 18.06
N ALA A 81 -3.23 -17.92 17.52
CA ALA A 81 -2.50 -19.13 17.16
C ALA A 81 -2.08 -19.20 15.69
N ALA A 82 -2.40 -18.17 14.88
CA ALA A 82 -1.98 -18.12 13.49
C ALA A 82 -0.49 -17.73 13.37
N PRO A 83 0.23 -18.23 12.36
CA PRO A 83 1.59 -17.76 12.08
C PRO A 83 1.59 -16.28 11.72
N THR A 84 2.65 -15.58 12.14
CA THR A 84 2.88 -14.18 11.75
C THR A 84 3.63 -14.15 10.42
N VAL A 85 3.12 -13.38 9.47
CA VAL A 85 3.76 -13.10 8.18
C VAL A 85 4.14 -11.62 8.14
N LEU A 86 5.40 -11.31 7.84
CA LEU A 86 5.87 -9.95 7.61
C LEU A 86 5.95 -9.69 6.10
N LEU A 87 5.28 -8.64 5.64
CA LEU A 87 5.43 -8.11 4.29
C LEU A 87 6.28 -6.84 4.37
N TYR A 88 7.40 -6.84 3.65
CA TYR A 88 8.29 -5.68 3.52
C TYR A 88 8.22 -5.14 2.10
N GLY A 89 8.18 -3.82 1.97
CA GLY A 89 8.23 -3.10 0.71
C GLY A 89 8.72 -1.68 0.94
N HIS A 90 8.99 -0.98 -0.15
CA HIS A 90 9.32 0.44 -0.16
C HIS A 90 8.25 1.20 -0.95
N TYR A 91 8.10 2.49 -0.65
CA TYR A 91 7.11 3.35 -1.29
C TYR A 91 7.74 4.54 -1.99
N ASP A 92 9.05 4.69 -1.90
CA ASP A 92 9.78 5.70 -2.65
C ASP A 92 10.08 5.27 -4.09
N VAL A 93 10.22 6.27 -4.94
CA VAL A 93 10.54 6.13 -6.37
C VAL A 93 11.75 7.01 -6.72
N GLN A 94 12.30 6.76 -7.92
CA GLN A 94 13.37 7.58 -8.47
C GLN A 94 12.83 8.87 -9.09
N PRO A 95 13.67 9.92 -9.24
CA PRO A 95 13.37 11.04 -10.12
C PRO A 95 13.10 10.53 -11.54
N PRO A 96 12.13 11.12 -12.26
CA PRO A 96 11.76 10.66 -13.60
C PRO A 96 12.66 11.21 -14.72
N ASP A 97 13.74 11.94 -14.40
CA ASP A 97 14.61 12.56 -15.40
C ASP A 97 15.31 11.52 -16.30
N PRO A 98 15.49 11.81 -17.60
CA PRO A 98 15.03 13.02 -18.32
C PRO A 98 13.55 12.95 -18.73
N LEU A 99 12.79 14.00 -18.44
CA LEU A 99 11.35 14.06 -18.72
C LEU A 99 11.02 13.98 -20.22
N GLU A 100 11.93 14.43 -21.09
CA GLU A 100 11.74 14.41 -22.55
C GLU A 100 11.75 13.01 -23.19
N GLU A 101 12.23 11.98 -22.48
CA GLU A 101 12.21 10.59 -22.97
C GLU A 101 10.87 9.89 -22.72
N TRP A 102 9.99 10.49 -21.93
CA TRP A 102 8.69 9.93 -21.60
C TRP A 102 7.66 10.18 -22.70
N VAL A 103 6.99 9.11 -23.15
CA VAL A 103 5.87 9.19 -24.12
C VAL A 103 4.51 9.48 -23.45
N SER A 104 4.46 9.42 -22.13
CA SER A 104 3.33 9.81 -21.27
C SER A 104 3.89 10.36 -19.95
N PRO A 105 3.17 11.25 -19.23
CA PRO A 105 3.65 11.73 -17.95
C PRO A 105 4.05 10.57 -17.02
N PRO A 106 5.24 10.65 -16.38
CA PRO A 106 5.68 9.69 -15.38
C PRO A 106 4.79 9.68 -14.13
#